data_AF-A0A382ABB4-F1
#
_entry.id   AF-A0A382ABB4-F1
#
_cell.length_a   1.000
_cell.length_b   1.000
_cell.length_c   1.000
_cell.angle_alpha   90.00
_cell.angle_beta   90.00
_cell.angle_gamma   90.00
#
_symmetry.space_group_name_H-M   'P 1'
#
loop_
_entity.id
_entity.type
_entity.pdbx_description
1 polymer ?
#
loop_
_entity_poly.entity_id
_entity_poly.type
_entity_poly.pdbx_seq_one_letter_code
_entity_poly.pdbx_strand_id
1 'polypeptide(L)' 'MKAAILAESKQPLIVDDITLPDNLEFGQVLVDIHYSGICGAQINEIDAAKGPDKFLPHLLGHEGS' A
#
# COMPACT_ATOMS: atom_id res chain seq x y z
N MET A 1 -2.37 -4.34 12.44
CA MET A 1 -1.51 -3.13 12.33
C MET A 1 -2.23 -2.15 11.43
N LYS A 2 -2.18 -0.85 11.71
CA LYS A 2 -2.88 0.14 10.88
C LYS A 2 -2.18 0.34 9.55
N ALA A 3 -2.95 0.44 8.48
CA ALA A 3 -2.45 0.73 7.14
C ALA A 3 -3.42 1.67 6.39
N ALA A 4 -2.89 2.37 5.37
CA ALA A 4 -3.70 3.10 4.40
C ALA A 4 -3.92 2.21 3.16
N ILE A 5 -5.18 1.98 2.83
CA ILE A 5 -5.61 0.99 1.83
C ILE A 5 -6.31 1.71 0.69
N LEU A 6 -5.85 1.47 -0.55
CA LEU A 6 -6.58 1.84 -1.75
C LEU A 6 -7.52 0.68 -2.09
N ALA A 7 -8.79 0.83 -1.75
CA ALA A 7 -9.81 -0.19 -2.01
C ALA A 7 -10.47 -0.02 -3.38
N GLU A 8 -10.59 1.21 -3.84
CA GLU A 8 -11.14 1.58 -5.15
C GLU A 8 -10.37 2.80 -5.69
N SER A 9 -10.04 2.79 -6.98
CA SER A 9 -9.38 3.94 -7.61
C SER A 9 -10.26 5.19 -7.55
N LYS A 10 -9.64 6.37 -7.47
CA LYS A 10 -10.28 7.68 -7.40
C LYS A 10 -11.18 7.88 -6.18
N GLN A 11 -11.01 7.05 -5.16
CA GLN A 11 -11.67 7.20 -3.87
C GLN A 11 -10.64 7.53 -2.78
N PRO A 12 -11.08 8.14 -1.65
CA PRO A 12 -10.21 8.31 -0.49
C PRO A 12 -9.67 6.98 0.02
N LEU A 13 -8.44 7.01 0.55
CA LEU A 13 -7.85 5.85 1.21
C LEU A 13 -8.62 5.50 2.48
N ILE A 14 -8.75 4.20 2.74
CA ILE A 14 -9.31 3.67 3.97
C ILE A 14 -8.15 3.45 4.96
N VAL A 15 -8.31 3.93 6.20
CA VAL A 15 -7.37 3.61 7.28
C VAL A 15 -7.99 2.52 8.13
N ASP A 16 -7.42 1.32 8.08
CA ASP A 16 -7.93 0.15 8.80
C ASP A 16 -6.78 -0.75 9.29
N ASP A 17 -7.13 -1.72 10.13
CA ASP A 17 -6.21 -2.74 10.63
C ASP A 17 -6.06 -3.91 9.64
N ILE A 18 -4.81 -4.28 9.35
CA ILE A 18 -4.46 -5.47 8.57
C ILE A 18 -3.78 -6.53 9.45
N THR A 19 -3.90 -7.77 9.02
CA THR A 19 -3.16 -8.92 9.58
C THR A 19 -1.91 -9.19 8.76
N LEU A 20 -0.81 -9.50 9.44
CA LEU A 20 0.40 -9.98 8.80
C LEU A 20 0.31 -11.49 8.56
N PRO A 21 1.04 -12.04 7.58
CA PRO A 21 1.18 -13.49 7.45
C PRO A 21 1.84 -14.09 8.69
N ASP A 22 1.46 -15.32 9.04
CA ASP A 22 1.98 -16.00 10.23
C ASP A 22 3.48 -16.35 10.12
N ASN A 23 3.99 -16.50 8.89
CA ASN A 23 5.36 -16.90 8.61
C ASN A 23 5.94 -16.09 7.44
N LEU A 24 7.26 -15.89 7.45
CA LEU A 24 8.01 -15.32 6.33
C LEU A 24 8.61 -16.44 5.47
N GLU A 25 8.67 -16.22 4.16
CA GLU A 25 9.34 -17.12 3.21
C GLU A 25 10.84 -16.81 3.11
N PHE A 26 11.60 -17.75 2.52
CA PHE A 26 13.02 -17.56 2.29
C PHE A 26 13.29 -16.29 1.46
N GLY A 27 14.10 -15.38 2.01
CA GLY A 27 14.44 -14.10 1.39
C GLY A 27 13.53 -12.93 1.76
N GLN A 28 12.48 -13.15 2.56
CA GLN A 28 11.63 -12.08 3.08
C GLN A 28 12.11 -11.60 4.46
N VAL A 29 11.83 -10.33 4.76
CA VAL A 29 12.03 -9.73 6.09
C VAL A 29 10.77 -8.96 6.49
N LEU A 30 10.46 -8.96 7.78
CA LEU A 30 9.45 -8.07 8.34
C LEU A 30 10.13 -6.78 8.77
N VAL A 31 9.69 -5.66 8.23
CA VAL A 31 10.20 -4.32 8.56
C VAL A 31 9.12 -3.56 9.32
N ASP A 32 9.49 -3.00 10.47
CA ASP A 32 8.65 -2.04 11.19
C ASP A 32 8.88 -0.64 10.59
N ILE A 33 7.87 -0.12 9.88
CA ILE A 33 7.98 1.14 9.13
C ILE A 33 7.68 2.30 10.07
N HIS A 34 8.67 3.16 10.30
CA HIS A 34 8.49 4.37 11.11
C HIS A 34 8.01 5.55 10.29
N TYR A 35 8.52 5.66 9.05
CA TYR A 35 8.19 6.74 8.13
C TYR A 35 8.03 6.21 6.71
N SER A 36 7.16 6.83 5.93
CA SER A 36 7.10 6.60 4.48
C SER A 36 6.98 7.93 3.76
N GLY A 37 7.75 8.09 2.69
CA GLY A 37 7.54 9.16 1.73
C GLY A 37 6.24 9.00 0.93
N ILE A 38 5.84 10.10 0.29
CA ILE A 38 4.79 10.13 -0.74
C ILE A 38 5.36 10.77 -1.99
N CYS A 39 5.33 10.04 -3.10
CA CYS A 39 5.79 10.50 -4.40
C CYS A 39 4.61 10.68 -5.38
N GLY A 40 4.87 11.37 -6.50
CA GLY A 40 3.84 11.60 -7.53
C GLY A 40 3.33 10.31 -8.20
N ALA A 41 4.10 9.22 -8.17
CA ALA A 41 3.64 7.94 -8.73
C ALA A 41 2.50 7.33 -7.90
N GLN A 42 2.49 7.53 -6.58
CA GLN A 42 1.40 7.07 -5.72
C GLN A 42 0.10 7.84 -5.98
N ILE A 43 0.19 9.14 -6.31
CA ILE A 43 -0.99 9.92 -6.73
C ILE A 43 -1.56 9.37 -8.05
N ASN A 44 -0.69 9.03 -9.01
CA ASN A 44 -1.12 8.42 -10.27
C ASN A 44 -1.78 7.05 -10.10
N GLU A 45 -1.37 6.29 -9.08
CA GLU A 45 -1.95 5.00 -8.72
C GLU A 45 -3.38 5.19 -8.17
N ILE A 46 -3.57 6.14 -7.24
CA ILE A 46 -4.89 6.55 -6.75
C ILE A 46 -5.80 6.97 -7.92
N ASP A 47 -5.28 7.77 -8.85
CA ASP A 47 -6.05 8.29 -9.98
C ASP A 47 -6.29 7.27 -11.11
N ALA A 48 -5.72 6.06 -11.02
CA ALA A 48 -5.73 5.06 -12.08
C ALA A 48 -5.23 5.63 -13.43
N ALA A 49 -4.19 6.46 -13.40
CA ALA A 49 -3.68 7.19 -14.56
C ALA A 49 -3.19 6.28 -15.70
N LYS A 50 -2.80 5.03 -15.38
CA LYS A 50 -2.34 4.00 -16.33
C LYS A 50 -3.45 3.03 -16.76
N GLY A 51 -4.71 3.34 -16.45
CA GLY A 51 -5.86 2.46 -16.72
C GLY A 51 -6.30 1.67 -15.48
N PRO A 52 -7.21 0.70 -15.64
CA PRO A 52 -7.79 -0.05 -14.53
C PRO A 52 -6.73 -0.76 -13.69
N ASP A 53 -6.80 -0.55 -12.38
CA ASP A 53 -5.97 -1.25 -11.42
C ASP A 53 -6.51 -2.67 -11.16
N LYS A 54 -5.67 -3.68 -11.37
CA LYS A 54 -6.02 -5.10 -11.22
C LYS A 54 -5.60 -5.68 -9.88
N PHE A 55 -4.97 -4.88 -9.03
CA PHE A 55 -4.40 -5.31 -7.76
C PHE A 55 -5.19 -4.76 -6.56
N LEU A 56 -6.30 -4.07 -6.80
CA LEU A 56 -7.22 -3.64 -5.73
C LEU A 56 -7.83 -4.86 -5.01
N PRO A 57 -7.97 -4.81 -3.67
CA PRO A 57 -7.43 -3.78 -2.77
C PRO A 57 -5.93 -3.98 -2.50
N HIS A 58 -5.18 -2.89 -2.37
CA HIS A 58 -3.76 -2.95 -1.98
C HIS A 58 -3.31 -1.78 -1.10
N LEU A 59 -2.11 -1.95 -0.53
CA LEU A 59 -1.39 -0.89 0.18
C LEU A 59 -0.57 -0.07 -0.81
N LEU A 60 -0.34 1.20 -0.48
CA LEU A 60 0.49 2.11 -1.28
C LEU A 60 1.88 2.29 -0.64
N GLY A 61 2.86 2.65 -1.46
CA GLY A 61 4.16 3.13 -0.99
C GLY A 61 5.36 2.25 -1.34
N HIS A 62 6.47 2.91 -1.66
CA HIS A 62 7.75 2.30 -1.99
C HIS A 62 8.94 3.10 -1.42
N GLU A 63 8.68 3.92 -0.40
CA GLU A 63 9.64 4.87 0.20
C GLU A 63 9.66 4.73 1.74
N GLY A 64 9.50 3.50 2.25
CA GLY A 64 9.45 3.21 3.68
C GLY A 64 10.84 3.14 4.33
N SER A 65 10.94 3.67 5.56
CA SER A 65 12.16 3.63 6.40
C SER A 65 11.84 3.44 7.88
#